data_AF-A0A2V8LIK3-F1
#
_entry.id   AF-A0A2V8LIK3-F1
#
_cell.length_a   1.000
_cell.length_b   1.000
_cell.length_c   1.000
_cell.angle_alpha   90.00
_cell.angle_beta   90.00
_cell.angle_gamma   90.00
#
_symmetry.space_group_name_H-M   'P 1'
#
loop_
_entity.id
_entity.type
_entity.pdbx_description
1 polymer ?
#
loop_
_entity_poly.entity_id
_entity_poly.type
_entity_poly.pdbx_seq_one_letter_code
_entity_poly.pdbx_strand_id
1 'polypeptide(L)'
;MNWMKKVLVSNHSTSQRSWRQDIAPGVSPGIDCPVGIQPSKRAAEPLSPAKAGSRNYVAGNPRFRSLHPGLHSVARVAGSWRSILNRALTSRALLVMLVVSAGAVVFASHRTYVASITAGDSSATPQEQMQFPEGLDYGRFQHSSRNHSRLPCLLCHRRDSNAPIPKRPGASNHLPCAGCHAQQFSNSESPICTICHTDVKSGALKPFPHLKSFRMKFDHARHLNMGSVSCATCHRESRGGVAMSIPAGFNAHTTCYRCHTPRAQSVGRDISSCGTCHQLGGYSRTPEFMPAFRVSFSHTKHQKVTCNECHQVRAGLAQRRQVTTPEPLNHHATSRAQSCMSCHDGKRVFGGEDFTACKRCHTGTTWHF
;
A
#
# COMPACT_ATOMS: atom_id res chain seq x y z
N MET A 1 -53.38 62.07 4.91
CA MET A 1 -53.00 60.87 5.71
C MET A 1 -53.81 59.69 5.21
N ASN A 2 -53.21 58.49 5.17
CA ASN A 2 -53.62 57.25 4.48
C ASN A 2 -53.18 57.10 3.02
N TRP A 3 -52.00 56.48 2.86
CA TRP A 3 -51.66 55.68 1.68
C TRP A 3 -51.79 54.20 2.05
N MET A 4 -52.69 53.49 1.37
CA MET A 4 -52.80 52.04 1.44
C MET A 4 -52.99 51.46 0.03
N LYS A 5 -52.21 50.41 -0.22
CA LYS A 5 -52.48 49.24 -1.08
C LYS A 5 -52.43 49.42 -2.61
N LYS A 6 -51.38 48.87 -3.20
CA LYS A 6 -51.43 47.60 -3.96
C LYS A 6 -50.01 47.23 -4.41
N VAL A 7 -49.45 46.15 -3.86
CA VAL A 7 -48.28 45.48 -4.44
C VAL A 7 -48.73 44.13 -4.97
N LEU A 8 -48.37 43.91 -6.23
CA LEU A 8 -48.65 42.76 -7.07
C LEU A 8 -47.97 41.49 -6.52
N VAL A 9 -48.73 40.40 -6.50
CA VAL A 9 -48.24 39.05 -6.23
C VAL A 9 -47.53 38.54 -7.48
N SER A 10 -46.24 38.24 -7.37
CA SER A 10 -45.45 37.57 -8.41
C SER A 10 -45.41 36.07 -8.17
N ASN A 11 -45.79 35.29 -9.19
CA ASN A 11 -45.77 33.84 -9.23
C ASN A 11 -44.32 33.33 -9.38
N HIS A 12 -43.80 32.62 -8.39
CA HIS A 12 -42.64 31.75 -8.55
C HIS A 12 -43.04 30.28 -8.43
N SER A 13 -43.10 29.64 -9.60
CA SER A 13 -43.16 28.19 -9.80
C SER A 13 -41.98 27.52 -9.10
N THR A 14 -42.26 26.68 -8.09
CA THR A 14 -41.27 25.81 -7.45
C THR A 14 -41.50 24.39 -7.94
N SER A 15 -40.63 23.89 -8.82
CA SER A 15 -40.67 22.49 -9.27
C SER A 15 -40.24 21.58 -8.12
N GLN A 16 -41.18 20.86 -7.53
CA GLN A 16 -40.88 19.72 -6.66
C GLN A 16 -40.33 18.58 -7.52
N ARG A 17 -39.02 18.32 -7.44
CA ARG A 17 -38.45 17.01 -7.84
C ARG A 17 -38.46 16.09 -6.64
N SER A 18 -39.41 15.15 -6.64
CA SER A 18 -39.41 14.01 -5.72
C SER A 18 -38.17 13.16 -5.98
N TRP A 19 -37.28 13.06 -4.98
CA TRP A 19 -36.30 11.99 -4.96
C TRP A 19 -37.00 10.72 -4.51
N ARG A 20 -37.35 9.86 -5.47
CA ARG A 20 -37.71 8.47 -5.20
C ARG A 20 -36.50 7.79 -4.58
N GLN A 21 -36.68 7.29 -3.37
CA GLN A 21 -35.75 6.38 -2.72
C GLN A 21 -35.93 5.01 -3.36
N ASP A 22 -34.94 4.56 -4.13
CA ASP A 22 -34.85 3.18 -4.56
C ASP A 22 -34.42 2.32 -3.37
N ILE A 23 -35.43 1.75 -2.72
CA ILE A 23 -35.31 0.65 -1.77
C ILE A 23 -34.86 -0.59 -2.55
N ALA A 24 -33.70 -1.13 -2.22
CA ALA A 24 -33.26 -2.43 -2.74
C ALA A 24 -34.17 -3.55 -2.17
N PRO A 25 -34.78 -4.41 -3.00
CA PRO A 25 -35.52 -5.56 -2.52
C PRO A 25 -34.60 -6.78 -2.31
N GLY A 26 -34.86 -7.54 -1.25
CA GLY A 26 -34.50 -8.96 -1.18
C GLY A 26 -33.46 -9.35 -0.13
N VAL A 27 -33.87 -9.38 1.14
CA VAL A 27 -33.36 -10.36 2.10
C VAL A 27 -34.50 -11.35 2.32
N SER A 28 -34.35 -12.57 1.81
CA SER A 28 -35.22 -13.70 2.14
C SER A 28 -34.53 -14.60 3.17
N PRO A 29 -35.31 -15.34 3.98
CA PRO A 29 -34.87 -15.88 5.26
C PRO A 29 -34.16 -17.22 5.13
N GLY A 30 -33.55 -17.63 6.24
CA GLY A 30 -32.66 -18.77 6.38
C GLY A 30 -33.20 -20.09 5.84
N ILE A 31 -32.27 -20.82 5.23
CA ILE A 31 -32.42 -22.23 4.91
C ILE A 31 -31.52 -22.98 5.89
N ASP A 32 -32.16 -23.80 6.72
CA ASP A 32 -31.52 -24.81 7.56
C ASP A 32 -30.77 -25.81 6.67
N CYS A 33 -29.47 -25.96 6.89
CA CYS A 33 -28.68 -27.04 6.31
C CYS A 33 -28.62 -28.22 7.30
N PRO A 34 -28.95 -29.45 6.87
CA PRO A 34 -28.86 -30.62 7.72
C PRO A 34 -27.41 -31.05 7.97
N VAL A 35 -27.21 -31.55 9.17
CA VAL A 35 -26.03 -32.23 9.68
C VAL A 35 -25.70 -33.46 8.82
N GLY A 36 -24.41 -33.62 8.47
CA GLY A 36 -23.85 -34.94 8.17
C GLY A 36 -23.06 -35.07 6.87
N ILE A 37 -21.82 -34.57 6.83
CA ILE A 37 -20.77 -35.13 5.95
C ILE A 37 -19.46 -35.21 6.74
N GLN A 38 -19.00 -36.45 6.97
CA GLN A 38 -17.72 -36.78 7.59
C GLN A 38 -16.54 -36.28 6.74
N PRO A 39 -15.45 -35.78 7.34
CA PRO A 39 -14.21 -35.52 6.62
C PRO A 39 -13.46 -36.84 6.34
N SER A 40 -13.15 -37.09 5.06
CA SER A 40 -12.30 -38.20 4.65
C SER A 40 -10.89 -38.01 5.19
N LYS A 41 -10.44 -38.97 6.00
CA LYS A 41 -9.02 -39.17 6.32
C LYS A 41 -8.28 -39.52 5.02
N ARG A 42 -7.39 -38.65 4.55
CA ARG A 42 -6.31 -39.07 3.65
C ARG A 42 -4.97 -38.63 4.24
N ALA A 43 -4.12 -39.63 4.40
CA ALA A 43 -2.88 -39.61 5.13
C ALA A 43 -1.87 -38.62 4.55
N ALA A 44 -1.13 -37.99 5.46
CA ALA A 44 0.13 -37.34 5.15
C ALA A 44 1.18 -38.42 4.92
N GLU A 45 1.72 -38.49 3.71
CA GLU A 45 3.00 -39.14 3.45
C GLU A 45 4.12 -38.09 3.46
N PRO A 46 5.29 -38.37 4.08
CA PRO A 46 6.43 -37.48 4.09
C PRO A 46 7.21 -37.56 2.78
N LEU A 47 7.42 -36.40 2.15
CA LEU A 47 8.33 -36.24 1.01
C LEU A 47 9.78 -36.42 1.45
N SER A 48 10.45 -37.41 0.85
CA SER A 48 11.89 -37.69 0.97
C SER A 48 12.70 -36.77 0.03
N PRO A 49 13.97 -36.42 0.36
CA PRO A 49 14.74 -35.43 -0.39
C PRO A 49 15.28 -35.97 -1.72
N ALA A 50 15.07 -35.20 -2.79
CA ALA A 50 15.53 -35.51 -4.13
C ALA A 50 17.05 -35.35 -4.28
N LYS A 51 17.68 -36.41 -4.81
CA LYS A 51 19.06 -36.51 -5.29
C LYS A 51 19.34 -35.48 -6.39
N ALA A 52 20.42 -34.72 -6.22
CA ALA A 52 21.02 -33.88 -7.26
C ALA A 52 21.59 -34.77 -8.38
N GLY A 53 21.00 -34.68 -9.58
CA GLY A 53 21.52 -35.27 -10.80
C GLY A 53 22.29 -34.22 -11.61
N SER A 54 23.62 -34.35 -11.63
CA SER A 54 24.53 -33.62 -12.50
C SER A 54 24.27 -33.94 -13.97
N ARG A 55 23.86 -32.94 -14.77
CA ARG A 55 23.85 -33.04 -16.23
C ARG A 55 25.11 -32.41 -16.82
N ASN A 56 25.79 -33.24 -17.60
CA ASN A 56 26.95 -32.93 -18.42
C ASN A 56 26.61 -31.85 -19.46
N TYR A 57 27.37 -30.75 -19.46
CA TYR A 57 27.41 -29.80 -20.56
C TYR A 57 28.40 -30.29 -21.60
N VAL A 58 27.91 -30.54 -22.82
CA VAL A 58 28.69 -30.83 -24.01
C VAL A 58 29.28 -29.53 -24.56
N ALA A 59 30.54 -29.63 -24.97
CA ALA A 59 31.43 -28.58 -25.41
C ALA A 59 30.94 -27.79 -26.63
N GLY A 60 31.03 -26.46 -26.53
CA GLY A 60 30.98 -25.52 -27.64
C GLY A 60 32.28 -24.72 -27.69
N ASN A 61 33.08 -24.99 -28.71
CA ASN A 61 34.39 -24.42 -29.02
C ASN A 61 34.31 -22.92 -29.36
N PRO A 62 35.27 -22.08 -28.93
CA PRO A 62 35.78 -21.07 -29.84
C PRO A 62 37.30 -21.10 -29.95
N ARG A 63 37.74 -21.10 -31.22
CA ARG A 63 39.12 -20.90 -31.66
C ARG A 63 39.72 -19.64 -31.04
N PHE A 64 40.81 -19.78 -30.28
CA PHE A 64 41.72 -18.69 -29.99
C PHE A 64 43.13 -19.01 -30.51
N ARG A 65 43.67 -18.04 -31.22
CA ARG A 65 45.02 -18.02 -31.79
C ARG A 65 46.06 -17.96 -30.67
N SER A 66 47.06 -18.80 -30.81
CA SER A 66 48.35 -18.82 -30.12
C SER A 66 49.19 -17.57 -30.41
N LEU A 67 49.99 -17.13 -29.41
CA LEU A 67 51.45 -16.90 -29.45
C LEU A 67 51.90 -15.87 -28.39
N HIS A 68 52.56 -16.32 -27.32
CA HIS A 68 53.99 -16.05 -27.02
C HIS A 68 54.38 -16.46 -25.58
N PRO A 69 55.65 -16.89 -25.34
CA PRO A 69 56.15 -17.35 -24.04
C PRO A 69 56.97 -16.27 -23.32
N GLY A 70 57.02 -16.34 -21.99
CA GLY A 70 57.84 -15.46 -21.16
C GLY A 70 57.94 -15.94 -19.71
N LEU A 71 58.82 -16.92 -19.48
CA LEU A 71 59.40 -17.25 -18.18
C LEU A 71 60.16 -16.02 -17.64
N HIS A 72 60.12 -15.74 -16.33
CA HIS A 72 61.32 -15.38 -15.54
C HIS A 72 61.04 -15.33 -14.03
N SER A 73 61.84 -16.12 -13.31
CA SER A 73 62.50 -15.83 -12.03
C SER A 73 61.69 -15.65 -10.74
N VAL A 74 61.76 -16.70 -9.91
CA VAL A 74 61.50 -16.67 -8.47
C VAL A 74 62.80 -16.30 -7.75
N ALA A 75 62.91 -15.06 -7.25
CA ALA A 75 64.01 -14.63 -6.40
C ALA A 75 63.61 -14.70 -4.92
N ARG A 76 64.45 -15.38 -4.13
CA ARG A 76 64.37 -15.50 -2.67
C ARG A 76 64.59 -14.14 -2.02
N VAL A 77 63.69 -13.74 -1.12
CA VAL A 77 63.97 -12.68 -0.13
C VAL A 77 63.71 -13.26 1.26
N ALA A 78 64.77 -13.80 1.86
CA ALA A 78 64.83 -14.08 3.29
C ALA A 78 65.20 -12.78 4.02
N GLY A 79 64.19 -11.98 4.38
CA GLY A 79 64.34 -10.73 5.09
C GLY A 79 63.65 -10.75 6.45
N SER A 80 64.46 -10.89 7.51
CA SER A 80 64.25 -10.43 8.90
C SER A 80 62.80 -10.29 9.41
N TRP A 81 62.24 -11.38 9.96
CA TRP A 81 60.93 -11.39 10.64
C TRP A 81 60.90 -10.61 11.97
N ARG A 82 62.05 -10.23 12.53
CA ARG A 82 62.13 -9.52 13.81
C ARG A 82 61.70 -8.04 13.71
N SER A 83 61.75 -7.42 12.54
CA SER A 83 61.33 -6.01 12.35
C SER A 83 59.82 -5.86 12.11
N ILE A 84 59.13 -6.91 11.65
CA ILE A 84 57.68 -6.90 11.39
C ILE A 84 56.88 -7.06 12.69
N LEU A 85 57.36 -7.91 13.62
CA LEU A 85 56.73 -8.08 14.93
C LEU A 85 56.79 -6.82 15.81
N ASN A 86 57.90 -6.07 15.80
CA ASN A 86 58.01 -4.82 16.55
C ASN A 86 57.15 -3.68 15.97
N ARG A 87 56.86 -3.67 14.66
CA ARG A 87 55.93 -2.70 14.04
C ARG A 87 54.46 -3.02 14.31
N ALA A 88 54.12 -4.29 14.56
CA ALA A 88 52.76 -4.71 14.90
C ALA A 88 52.38 -4.41 16.37
N LEU A 89 53.35 -4.43 17.28
CA LEU A 89 53.13 -4.11 18.69
C LEU A 89 53.01 -2.59 18.93
N THR A 90 53.80 -1.76 18.25
CA THR A 90 53.72 -0.30 18.38
C THR A 90 52.45 0.29 17.73
N SER A 91 51.97 -0.30 16.63
CA SER A 91 50.73 0.15 15.97
C SER A 91 49.47 -0.15 16.78
N ARG A 92 49.43 -1.29 17.49
CA ARG A 92 48.33 -1.62 18.40
C ARG A 92 48.27 -0.70 19.63
N ALA A 93 49.42 -0.35 20.21
CA ALA A 93 49.48 0.57 21.33
C ALA A 93 48.99 1.98 20.97
N LEU A 94 49.39 2.49 19.79
CA LEU A 94 48.93 3.80 19.28
C LEU A 94 47.42 3.81 19.01
N LEU A 95 46.85 2.74 18.46
CA LEU A 95 45.42 2.67 18.16
C LEU A 95 44.56 2.61 19.44
N VAL A 96 45.01 1.91 20.48
CA VAL A 96 44.33 1.90 21.79
C VAL A 96 44.37 3.28 22.44
N MET A 97 45.50 3.99 22.39
CA MET A 97 45.62 5.35 22.92
C MET A 97 44.70 6.34 22.18
N LEU A 98 44.54 6.18 20.86
CA LEU A 98 43.62 7.01 20.05
C LEU A 98 42.15 6.76 20.41
N VAL A 99 41.75 5.51 20.63
CA VAL A 99 40.36 5.18 21.04
C VAL A 99 40.06 5.67 22.44
N VAL A 100 41.00 5.54 23.38
CA VAL A 100 40.81 6.01 24.77
C VAL A 100 40.73 7.54 24.83
N SER A 101 41.60 8.25 24.08
CA SER A 101 41.55 9.72 24.02
C SER A 101 40.29 10.24 23.33
N ALA A 102 39.83 9.62 22.24
CA ALA A 102 38.55 9.96 21.63
C ALA A 102 37.35 9.73 22.58
N GLY A 103 37.37 8.62 23.33
CA GLY A 103 36.36 8.35 24.36
C GLY A 103 36.35 9.38 25.49
N ALA A 104 37.52 9.82 25.95
CA ALA A 104 37.66 10.85 26.99
C ALA A 104 37.13 12.22 26.52
N VAL A 105 37.38 12.61 25.27
CA VAL A 105 36.84 13.85 24.69
C VAL A 105 35.32 13.80 24.61
N VAL A 106 34.74 12.69 24.10
CA VAL A 106 33.27 12.53 24.03
C VAL A 106 32.64 12.58 25.43
N PHE A 107 33.27 11.94 26.42
CA PHE A 107 32.76 11.94 27.80
C PHE A 107 32.85 13.34 28.46
N ALA A 108 33.94 14.09 28.21
CA ALA A 108 34.08 15.47 28.68
C ALA A 108 33.07 16.41 28.00
N SER A 109 32.85 16.27 26.69
CA SER A 109 31.83 17.03 25.95
C SER A 109 30.41 16.70 26.40
N HIS A 110 30.13 15.45 26.78
CA HIS A 110 28.82 15.06 27.30
C HIS A 110 28.57 15.63 28.70
N ARG A 111 29.61 15.76 29.55
CA ARG A 111 29.48 16.38 30.87
C ARG A 111 29.23 17.88 30.81
N THR A 112 29.90 18.61 29.92
CA THR A 112 29.62 20.04 29.72
C THR A 112 28.25 20.27 29.09
N TYR A 113 27.84 19.43 28.14
CA TYR A 113 26.51 19.50 27.54
C TYR A 113 25.38 19.28 28.58
N VAL A 114 25.52 18.31 29.47
CA VAL A 114 24.52 18.07 30.53
C VAL A 114 24.49 19.21 31.56
N ALA A 115 25.64 19.80 31.90
CA ALA A 115 25.69 20.96 32.80
C ALA A 115 25.02 22.22 32.19
N SER A 116 25.13 22.41 30.87
CA SER A 116 24.43 23.50 30.16
C SER A 116 22.92 23.32 30.10
N ILE A 117 22.40 22.09 30.17
CA ILE A 117 20.94 21.84 30.23
C ILE A 117 20.39 22.20 31.62
N THR A 118 21.19 22.11 32.68
CA THR A 118 20.76 22.45 34.05
C THR A 118 20.88 23.93 34.43
N ALA A 119 21.62 24.73 33.66
CA ALA A 119 21.85 26.15 33.95
C ALA A 119 21.12 27.12 32.99
N GLY A 120 20.37 26.59 32.01
CA GLY A 120 19.55 27.37 31.10
C GLY A 120 18.23 27.79 31.72
N ASP A 121 18.19 29.05 32.17
CA ASP A 121 17.01 29.93 32.13
C ASP A 121 15.76 29.48 32.89
N SER A 122 15.77 29.71 34.21
CA SER A 122 14.60 29.65 35.09
C SER A 122 13.70 30.88 34.91
N SER A 123 13.17 31.09 33.72
CA SER A 123 12.16 32.15 33.44
C SER A 123 11.12 31.77 32.39
N ALA A 124 11.07 30.51 31.95
CA ALA A 124 9.88 29.96 31.31
C ALA A 124 9.09 29.18 32.37
N THR A 125 7.92 29.69 32.75
CA THR A 125 6.93 28.97 33.56
C THR A 125 6.68 27.57 32.98
N PRO A 126 6.92 26.47 33.71
CA PRO A 126 6.64 25.10 33.26
C PRO A 126 5.14 24.77 33.13
N GLN A 127 4.30 25.81 33.19
CA GLN A 127 2.86 25.76 33.08
C GLN A 127 2.35 26.89 32.17
N GLU A 128 3.00 27.11 31.02
CA GLU A 128 2.17 27.35 29.82
C GLU A 128 1.43 26.03 29.53
N GLN A 129 0.50 25.76 30.44
CA GLN A 129 -0.62 24.87 30.33
C GLN A 129 -1.05 24.95 28.88
N MET A 130 -1.25 23.80 28.23
CA MET A 130 -2.01 23.76 26.98
C MET A 130 -3.38 24.35 27.28
N GLN A 131 -3.46 25.68 27.26
CA GLN A 131 -4.64 26.44 27.55
C GLN A 131 -5.54 26.09 26.40
N PHE A 132 -6.60 25.39 26.76
CA PHE A 132 -7.58 24.87 25.83
C PHE A 132 -7.95 26.02 24.89
N PRO A 133 -7.69 25.90 23.57
CA PRO A 133 -8.26 26.83 22.64
C PRO A 133 -9.77 26.74 22.86
N GLU A 134 -10.36 27.79 23.44
CA GLU A 134 -11.80 27.91 23.52
C GLU A 134 -12.33 27.79 22.09
N GLY A 135 -13.29 26.89 21.86
CA GLY A 135 -13.84 26.63 20.52
C GLY A 135 -13.35 25.36 19.80
N LEU A 136 -12.64 24.44 20.47
CA LEU A 136 -12.40 23.10 19.90
C LEU A 136 -13.69 22.26 19.86
N ASP A 137 -14.08 21.80 18.66
CA ASP A 137 -15.22 20.91 18.44
C ASP A 137 -14.90 19.47 18.88
N TYR A 138 -15.30 19.10 20.09
CA TYR A 138 -15.20 17.73 20.63
C TYR A 138 -16.30 16.78 20.11
N GLY A 139 -17.21 17.25 19.25
CA GLY A 139 -18.24 16.39 18.65
C GLY A 139 -17.66 15.36 17.68
N ARG A 140 -16.43 15.59 17.18
CA ARG A 140 -15.72 14.70 16.25
C ARG A 140 -14.21 14.74 16.42
N PHE A 141 -13.57 13.60 16.20
CA PHE A 141 -12.12 13.55 16.08
C PHE A 141 -11.65 14.01 14.69
N GLN A 142 -10.59 14.83 14.65
CA GLN A 142 -9.99 15.29 13.40
C GLN A 142 -8.53 14.83 13.27
N HIS A 143 -8.26 13.99 12.27
CA HIS A 143 -6.89 13.60 11.90
C HIS A 143 -6.12 14.73 11.21
N SER A 144 -6.83 15.70 10.62
CA SER A 144 -6.25 16.84 9.89
C SER A 144 -5.80 17.99 10.79
N SER A 145 -6.02 17.91 12.11
CA SER A 145 -5.54 18.96 13.01
C SER A 145 -4.01 19.04 12.95
N ARG A 146 -3.46 20.23 13.20
CA ARG A 146 -2.00 20.47 13.17
C ARG A 146 -1.23 19.50 14.08
N ASN A 147 -1.81 19.16 15.23
CA ASN A 147 -1.17 18.30 16.23
C ASN A 147 -1.34 16.81 15.88
N HIS A 148 -2.53 16.37 15.45
CA HIS A 148 -2.77 14.95 15.16
C HIS A 148 -2.18 14.48 13.83
N SER A 149 -2.16 15.34 12.81
CA SER A 149 -1.62 15.00 11.48
C SER A 149 -0.13 14.65 11.49
N ARG A 150 0.60 15.06 12.54
CA ARG A 150 2.02 14.78 12.74
C ARG A 150 2.29 13.48 13.48
N LEU A 151 1.29 12.90 14.14
CA LEU A 151 1.47 11.69 14.92
C LEU A 151 1.46 10.45 14.01
N PRO A 152 2.33 9.45 14.28
CA PRO A 152 2.28 8.18 13.58
C PRO A 152 0.93 7.50 13.81
N CYS A 153 0.32 6.93 12.76
CA CYS A 153 -0.99 6.29 12.87
C CYS A 153 -1.01 5.17 13.93
N LEU A 154 0.08 4.41 14.06
CA LEU A 154 0.20 3.30 15.01
C LEU A 154 0.22 3.74 16.49
N LEU A 155 0.48 5.02 16.76
CA LEU A 155 0.37 5.55 18.12
C LEU A 155 -1.06 5.40 18.64
N CYS A 156 -2.05 5.59 17.76
CA CYS A 156 -3.47 5.49 18.10
C CYS A 156 -4.12 4.21 17.59
N HIS A 157 -3.85 3.84 16.35
CA HIS A 157 -4.41 2.66 15.69
C HIS A 157 -3.40 1.51 15.69
N ARG A 158 -3.27 0.85 16.84
CA ARG A 158 -2.43 -0.36 16.94
C ARG A 158 -2.96 -1.46 16.03
N ARG A 159 -2.03 -2.17 15.42
CA ARG A 159 -2.32 -3.29 14.53
C ARG A 159 -1.68 -4.55 15.07
N ASP A 160 -2.45 -5.28 15.88
CA ASP A 160 -2.01 -6.52 16.52
C ASP A 160 -2.47 -7.78 15.75
N SER A 161 -3.22 -7.61 14.67
CA SER A 161 -3.72 -8.70 13.82
C SER A 161 -3.87 -8.25 12.36
N ASN A 162 -4.17 -9.20 11.48
CA ASN A 162 -4.50 -8.94 10.07
C ASN A 162 -5.99 -8.58 9.85
N ALA A 163 -6.71 -8.14 10.89
CA ALA A 163 -8.10 -7.73 10.75
C ALA A 163 -8.22 -6.56 9.73
N PRO A 164 -9.10 -6.65 8.73
CA PRO A 164 -9.21 -5.65 7.67
C PRO A 164 -9.78 -4.31 8.13
N ILE A 165 -10.42 -4.29 9.29
CA ILE A 165 -11.03 -3.10 9.89
C ILE A 165 -10.10 -2.63 11.02
N PRO A 166 -9.54 -1.42 10.94
CA PRO A 166 -8.78 -0.84 12.05
C PRO A 166 -9.65 -0.77 13.31
N LYS A 167 -9.07 -1.15 14.45
CA LYS A 167 -9.77 -1.01 15.73
C LYS A 167 -9.88 0.47 16.11
N ARG A 168 -10.95 0.79 16.83
CA ARG A 168 -11.11 2.10 17.46
C ARG A 168 -9.97 2.31 18.47
N PRO A 169 -9.29 3.47 18.46
CA PRO A 169 -8.31 3.79 19.48
C PRO A 169 -9.01 3.87 20.85
N GLY A 170 -8.36 3.41 21.90
CA GLY A 170 -8.87 3.54 23.26
C GLY A 170 -9.75 2.41 23.77
N ALA A 171 -10.00 1.35 22.98
CA ALA A 171 -10.63 0.12 23.49
C ALA A 171 -9.85 -0.51 24.67
N SER A 172 -8.57 -0.18 24.82
CA SER A 172 -7.74 -0.49 25.99
C SER A 172 -7.65 0.75 26.90
N ASN A 173 -8.71 1.06 27.64
CA ASN A 173 -8.73 2.11 28.67
C ASN A 173 -8.28 3.50 28.21
N HIS A 174 -8.67 3.92 27.00
CA HIS A 174 -8.34 5.25 26.44
C HIS A 174 -6.85 5.58 26.31
N LEU A 175 -5.94 4.61 26.54
CA LEU A 175 -4.47 4.80 26.56
C LEU A 175 -3.92 5.66 25.41
N PRO A 176 -4.31 5.44 24.14
CA PRO A 176 -3.86 6.28 23.03
C PRO A 176 -4.12 7.79 23.17
N CYS A 177 -5.19 8.17 23.86
CA CYS A 177 -5.59 9.55 24.04
C CYS A 177 -5.14 10.07 25.41
N ALA A 178 -5.31 9.26 26.46
CA ALA A 178 -5.01 9.63 27.85
C ALA A 178 -3.54 10.00 28.05
N GLY A 179 -2.61 9.43 27.28
CA GLY A 179 -1.19 9.77 27.37
C GLY A 179 -0.87 11.24 27.03
N CYS A 180 -1.65 11.88 26.16
CA CYS A 180 -1.47 13.30 25.82
C CYS A 180 -2.55 14.19 26.41
N HIS A 181 -3.73 13.64 26.70
CA HIS A 181 -4.89 14.35 27.21
C HIS A 181 -5.22 13.99 28.67
N ALA A 182 -4.20 13.78 29.50
CA ALA A 182 -4.37 13.30 30.87
C ALA A 182 -5.34 14.16 31.70
N GLN A 183 -5.25 15.49 31.58
CA GLN A 183 -6.12 16.43 32.29
C GLN A 183 -7.59 16.34 31.84
N GLN A 184 -7.82 16.07 30.55
CA GLN A 184 -9.18 15.89 30.04
C GLN A 184 -9.76 14.55 30.51
N PHE A 185 -8.93 13.52 30.63
CA PHE A 185 -9.35 12.20 31.10
C PHE A 185 -9.46 12.10 32.63
N SER A 186 -8.97 13.08 33.40
CA SER A 186 -9.19 13.13 34.85
C SER A 186 -10.57 13.65 35.24
N ASN A 187 -11.37 14.15 34.29
CA ASN A 187 -12.75 14.58 34.52
C ASN A 187 -13.72 13.80 33.61
N SER A 188 -14.63 13.03 34.20
CA SER A 188 -15.64 12.26 33.47
C SER A 188 -16.66 13.12 32.71
N GLU A 189 -16.82 14.39 33.10
CA GLU A 189 -17.67 15.37 32.43
C GLU A 189 -16.97 16.10 31.29
N SER A 190 -15.69 15.79 31.04
CA SER A 190 -14.92 16.41 29.99
C SER A 190 -15.55 16.17 28.62
N PRO A 191 -15.65 17.20 27.76
CA PRO A 191 -16.23 17.06 26.44
C PRO A 191 -15.44 16.09 25.55
N ILE A 192 -14.18 15.75 25.89
CA ILE A 192 -13.38 14.76 25.16
C ILE A 192 -14.07 13.39 25.06
N CYS A 193 -14.84 13.00 26.08
CA CYS A 193 -15.56 11.74 26.11
C CYS A 193 -16.59 11.66 24.97
N THR A 194 -17.18 12.80 24.60
CA THR A 194 -18.18 12.90 23.53
C THR A 194 -17.59 12.67 22.14
N ILE A 195 -16.26 12.68 21.96
CA ILE A 195 -15.62 12.29 20.68
C ILE A 195 -16.03 10.86 20.30
N CYS A 196 -16.07 9.96 21.28
CA CYS A 196 -16.29 8.53 21.06
C CYS A 196 -17.66 8.05 21.56
N HIS A 197 -18.16 8.64 22.64
CA HIS A 197 -19.38 8.20 23.29
C HIS A 197 -20.60 8.98 22.81
N THR A 198 -21.72 8.28 22.62
CA THR A 198 -23.05 8.90 22.53
C THR A 198 -23.60 9.18 23.93
N ASP A 199 -23.23 8.34 24.90
CA ASP A 199 -23.49 8.53 26.32
C ASP A 199 -22.30 8.02 27.13
N VAL A 200 -21.72 8.91 27.94
CA VAL A 200 -20.53 8.63 28.75
C VAL A 200 -20.88 7.73 29.93
N LYS A 201 -22.10 7.83 30.49
CA LYS A 201 -22.50 7.09 31.69
C LYS A 201 -22.72 5.61 31.41
N SER A 202 -23.45 5.28 30.33
CA SER A 202 -23.62 3.89 29.89
C SER A 202 -22.40 3.33 29.16
N GLY A 203 -21.47 4.19 28.73
CA GLY A 203 -20.35 3.81 27.88
C GLY A 203 -20.76 3.57 26.42
N ALA A 204 -21.99 3.91 26.02
CA ALA A 204 -22.47 3.75 24.65
C ALA A 204 -21.59 4.51 23.65
N LEU A 205 -21.20 3.84 22.57
CA LEU A 205 -20.24 4.32 21.59
C LEU A 205 -20.94 4.78 20.30
N LYS A 206 -20.49 5.91 19.74
CA LYS A 206 -20.83 6.33 18.37
C LYS A 206 -20.44 5.23 17.37
N PRO A 207 -21.13 5.06 16.23
CA PRO A 207 -20.69 4.14 15.18
C PRO A 207 -19.32 4.56 14.62
N PHE A 208 -18.53 3.58 14.14
CA PHE A 208 -17.23 3.89 13.55
C PHE A 208 -17.42 4.62 12.21
N PRO A 209 -16.78 5.79 12.00
CA PRO A 209 -16.99 6.56 10.79
C PRO A 209 -16.42 5.85 9.56
N HIS A 210 -17.05 6.04 8.40
CA HIS A 210 -16.46 5.60 7.14
C HIS A 210 -15.16 6.39 6.87
N LEU A 211 -14.06 5.68 6.64
CA LEU A 211 -12.75 6.29 6.34
C LEU A 211 -12.72 6.85 4.92
N LYS A 212 -13.39 7.99 4.69
CA LYS A 212 -13.39 8.69 3.39
C LYS A 212 -12.19 9.63 3.20
N SER A 213 -11.49 9.96 4.30
CA SER A 213 -10.48 11.03 4.33
C SER A 213 -9.04 10.56 4.14
N PHE A 214 -8.83 9.30 3.74
CA PHE A 214 -7.50 8.73 3.56
C PHE A 214 -7.31 8.20 2.15
N ARG A 215 -6.46 8.89 1.37
CA ARG A 215 -6.01 8.41 0.07
C ARG A 215 -5.03 7.26 0.26
N MET A 216 -5.31 6.14 -0.38
CA MET A 216 -4.37 5.03 -0.52
C MET A 216 -3.35 5.32 -1.63
N LYS A 217 -2.10 4.94 -1.39
CA LYS A 217 -0.98 4.90 -2.32
C LYS A 217 -0.57 3.46 -2.53
N PHE A 218 -0.31 3.11 -3.77
CA PHE A 218 0.21 1.82 -4.17
C PHE A 218 1.10 1.99 -5.40
N ASP A 219 2.22 1.28 -5.41
CA ASP A 219 3.18 1.31 -6.50
C ASP A 219 3.34 -0.09 -7.10
N HIS A 220 2.88 -0.27 -8.34
CA HIS A 220 2.94 -1.58 -9.02
C HIS A 220 4.38 -2.04 -9.28
N ALA A 221 5.24 -1.13 -9.74
CA ALA A 221 6.62 -1.47 -10.09
C ALA A 221 7.39 -1.97 -8.85
N ARG A 222 7.22 -1.30 -7.72
CA ARG A 222 7.83 -1.71 -6.45
C ARG A 222 7.40 -3.12 -6.03
N HIS A 223 6.12 -3.47 -6.18
CA HIS A 223 5.64 -4.78 -5.77
C HIS A 223 6.08 -5.88 -6.74
N LEU A 224 6.04 -5.62 -8.05
CA LEU A 224 6.50 -6.60 -9.06
C LEU A 224 8.00 -6.85 -8.97
N ASN A 225 8.80 -5.84 -8.64
CA ASN A 225 10.25 -5.97 -8.48
C ASN A 225 10.67 -6.87 -7.30
N MET A 226 9.74 -7.24 -6.41
CA MET A 226 10.02 -8.21 -5.34
C MET A 226 10.09 -9.66 -5.86
N GLY A 227 9.61 -9.94 -7.07
CA GLY A 227 9.65 -11.26 -7.70
C GLY A 227 8.62 -12.29 -7.17
N SER A 228 8.11 -12.11 -5.95
CA SER A 228 7.10 -13.00 -5.34
C SER A 228 5.65 -12.57 -5.54
N VAL A 229 5.41 -11.48 -6.28
CA VAL A 229 4.07 -10.91 -6.51
C VAL A 229 3.83 -10.78 -8.00
N SER A 230 2.67 -11.27 -8.46
CA SER A 230 2.18 -11.14 -9.82
C SER A 230 0.86 -10.36 -9.85
N CYS A 231 0.41 -9.94 -11.03
CA CYS A 231 -0.87 -9.23 -11.19
C CYS A 231 -2.03 -10.04 -10.58
N ALA A 232 -2.06 -11.35 -10.83
CA ALA A 232 -3.07 -12.28 -10.32
C ALA A 232 -2.99 -12.52 -8.80
N THR A 233 -1.91 -12.10 -8.13
CA THR A 233 -1.81 -12.16 -6.66
C THR A 233 -2.83 -11.26 -5.99
N CYS A 234 -3.13 -10.12 -6.62
CA CYS A 234 -4.05 -9.11 -6.09
C CYS A 234 -5.33 -8.99 -6.92
N HIS A 235 -5.20 -9.03 -8.24
CA HIS A 235 -6.32 -8.85 -9.16
C HIS A 235 -7.04 -10.16 -9.41
N ARG A 236 -8.37 -10.06 -9.46
CA ARG A 236 -9.27 -11.10 -9.93
C ARG A 236 -10.16 -10.56 -11.04
N GLU A 237 -10.56 -11.43 -11.93
CA GLU A 237 -11.55 -11.10 -12.97
C GLU A 237 -12.83 -10.57 -12.29
N SER A 238 -13.36 -9.49 -12.86
CA SER A 238 -14.60 -8.85 -12.43
C SER A 238 -15.71 -9.10 -13.45
N ARG A 239 -16.92 -8.63 -13.14
CA ARG A 239 -18.16 -8.87 -13.89
C ARG A 239 -17.94 -8.80 -15.40
N GLY A 240 -18.20 -9.91 -16.08
CA GLY A 240 -18.13 -10.03 -17.55
C GLY A 240 -16.74 -10.33 -18.13
N GLY A 241 -15.73 -10.65 -17.32
CA GLY A 241 -14.41 -11.08 -17.78
C GLY A 241 -13.57 -10.00 -18.47
N VAL A 242 -14.11 -8.81 -18.70
CA VAL A 242 -13.44 -7.67 -19.36
C VAL A 242 -12.61 -6.82 -18.41
N ALA A 243 -12.89 -6.90 -17.10
CA ALA A 243 -12.33 -6.03 -16.08
C ALA A 243 -11.55 -6.84 -15.05
N MET A 244 -10.53 -6.22 -14.49
CA MET A 244 -9.79 -6.74 -13.34
C MET A 244 -10.12 -5.88 -12.12
N SER A 245 -10.38 -6.54 -11.00
CA SER A 245 -10.75 -5.87 -9.74
C SER A 245 -9.93 -6.37 -8.57
N ILE A 246 -9.89 -5.55 -7.52
CA ILE A 246 -9.43 -5.93 -6.18
C ILE A 246 -10.61 -5.73 -5.21
N PRO A 247 -10.64 -6.38 -4.04
CA PRO A 247 -11.62 -6.04 -3.00
C PRO A 247 -11.55 -4.54 -2.67
N ALA A 248 -12.70 -3.93 -2.37
CA ALA A 248 -12.81 -2.51 -2.06
C ALA A 248 -13.18 -2.27 -0.59
N GLY A 249 -13.03 -1.02 -0.13
CA GLY A 249 -13.31 -0.63 1.25
C GLY A 249 -12.37 -1.32 2.25
N PHE A 250 -12.87 -1.65 3.45
CA PHE A 250 -12.06 -2.34 4.46
C PHE A 250 -11.56 -3.70 3.99
N ASN A 251 -12.35 -4.43 3.20
CA ASN A 251 -11.95 -5.74 2.68
C ASN A 251 -10.72 -5.69 1.76
N ALA A 252 -10.37 -4.52 1.19
CA ALA A 252 -9.13 -4.33 0.44
C ALA A 252 -7.89 -4.70 1.26
N HIS A 253 -7.91 -4.42 2.57
CA HIS A 253 -6.80 -4.73 3.46
C HIS A 253 -6.49 -6.23 3.54
N THR A 254 -7.47 -7.11 3.33
CA THR A 254 -7.22 -8.56 3.30
C THR A 254 -6.26 -8.99 2.20
N THR A 255 -6.10 -8.17 1.15
CA THR A 255 -5.12 -8.42 0.08
C THR A 255 -3.73 -7.96 0.53
N CYS A 256 -3.62 -6.74 1.05
CA CYS A 256 -2.35 -6.17 1.51
C CYS A 256 -1.76 -6.94 2.70
N TYR A 257 -2.61 -7.33 3.65
CA TYR A 257 -2.18 -7.93 4.93
C TYR A 257 -1.74 -9.39 4.81
N ARG A 258 -1.88 -10.00 3.63
CA ARG A 258 -1.25 -11.31 3.33
C ARG A 258 0.27 -11.25 3.45
N CYS A 259 0.85 -10.12 3.05
CA CYS A 259 2.30 -9.90 3.10
C CYS A 259 2.67 -8.83 4.13
N HIS A 260 1.84 -7.80 4.29
CA HIS A 260 2.06 -6.73 5.25
C HIS A 260 1.38 -7.04 6.59
N THR A 261 1.92 -7.99 7.35
CA THR A 261 1.44 -8.36 8.69
C THR A 261 1.85 -7.35 9.78
N PRO A 262 1.26 -7.35 10.98
CA PRO A 262 1.77 -6.61 12.13
C PRO A 262 3.29 -6.68 12.25
N ARG A 263 3.95 -5.52 12.41
CA ARG A 263 5.41 -5.38 12.55
C ARG A 263 6.22 -5.85 11.33
N ALA A 264 5.60 -6.10 10.18
CA ALA A 264 6.31 -6.38 8.94
C ALA A 264 7.34 -5.28 8.66
N GLN A 265 8.55 -5.69 8.23
CA GLN A 265 9.67 -4.80 7.98
C GLN A 265 10.03 -4.80 6.50
N SER A 266 10.46 -3.66 5.98
CA SER A 266 11.14 -3.55 4.68
C SER A 266 12.32 -2.59 4.84
N VAL A 267 13.53 -3.08 4.56
CA VAL A 267 14.78 -2.31 4.71
C VAL A 267 14.91 -1.73 6.14
N GLY A 268 14.62 -2.57 7.15
CA GLY A 268 14.70 -2.20 8.57
C GLY A 268 13.64 -1.18 9.06
N ARG A 269 12.62 -0.87 8.24
CA ARG A 269 11.53 0.04 8.61
C ARG A 269 10.22 -0.70 8.73
N ASP A 270 9.46 -0.36 9.76
CA ASP A 270 8.12 -0.90 9.97
C ASP A 270 7.17 -0.38 8.88
N ILE A 271 6.71 -1.30 8.03
CA ILE A 271 5.76 -1.02 6.95
C ILE A 271 4.33 -1.39 7.35
N SER A 272 4.10 -1.77 8.62
CA SER A 272 2.78 -2.11 9.14
C SER A 272 1.90 -0.91 9.47
N SER A 273 2.49 0.30 9.51
CA SER A 273 1.76 1.53 9.78
C SER A 273 0.77 1.89 8.66
N CYS A 274 -0.43 2.33 9.06
CA CYS A 274 -1.45 2.82 8.13
C CYS A 274 -0.89 3.94 7.24
N GLY A 275 -0.03 4.81 7.80
CA GLY A 275 0.59 5.93 7.10
C GLY A 275 1.55 5.53 5.98
N THR A 276 2.01 4.28 5.96
CA THR A 276 2.84 3.75 4.86
C THR A 276 2.06 3.67 3.56
N CYS A 277 0.78 3.27 3.65
CA CYS A 277 -0.10 3.11 2.49
C CYS A 277 -1.09 4.26 2.34
N HIS A 278 -1.45 4.93 3.44
CA HIS A 278 -2.45 5.98 3.45
C HIS A 278 -1.86 7.34 3.77
N GLN A 279 -2.42 8.39 3.15
CA GLN A 279 -2.21 9.77 3.54
C GLN A 279 -3.54 10.49 3.68
N LEU A 280 -3.57 11.57 4.46
CA LEU A 280 -4.73 12.44 4.51
C LEU A 280 -5.05 13.00 3.11
N GLY A 281 -6.34 12.99 2.77
CA GLY A 281 -6.86 13.54 1.51
C GLY A 281 -7.87 12.62 0.82
N GLY A 282 -8.44 13.11 -0.28
CA GLY A 282 -9.48 12.39 -1.02
C GLY A 282 -8.96 11.14 -1.73
N TYR A 283 -9.71 10.05 -1.62
CA TYR A 283 -9.48 8.82 -2.38
C TYR A 283 -9.93 8.99 -3.84
N SER A 284 -9.13 8.46 -4.77
CA SER A 284 -9.38 8.57 -6.20
C SER A 284 -9.34 7.16 -6.82
N ARG A 285 -10.50 6.53 -6.99
CA ARG A 285 -10.61 5.14 -7.47
C ARG A 285 -10.07 4.99 -8.89
N THR A 286 -9.16 4.05 -9.15
CA THR A 286 -8.76 3.74 -10.53
C THR A 286 -9.94 3.08 -11.25
N PRO A 287 -10.33 3.52 -12.46
CA PRO A 287 -11.33 2.81 -13.25
C PRO A 287 -10.89 1.35 -13.48
N GLU A 288 -11.80 0.41 -13.24
CA GLU A 288 -11.53 -1.04 -13.39
C GLU A 288 -11.95 -1.57 -14.77
N PHE A 289 -12.66 -0.75 -15.55
CA PHE A 289 -13.20 -1.13 -16.84
C PHE A 289 -13.08 0.02 -17.83
N MET A 290 -13.04 -0.33 -19.12
CA MET A 290 -13.16 0.60 -20.22
C MET A 290 -14.33 0.16 -21.11
N PRO A 291 -15.32 1.05 -21.38
CA PRO A 291 -16.49 0.71 -22.18
C PRO A 291 -16.15 0.08 -23.54
N ALA A 292 -15.05 0.52 -24.17
CA ALA A 292 -14.62 0.02 -25.47
C ALA A 292 -14.36 -1.50 -25.51
N PHE A 293 -14.01 -2.12 -24.39
CA PHE A 293 -13.79 -3.57 -24.31
C PHE A 293 -15.06 -4.38 -24.02
N ARG A 294 -16.21 -3.73 -23.78
CA ARG A 294 -17.47 -4.42 -23.43
C ARG A 294 -18.07 -5.23 -24.58
N VAL A 295 -17.65 -4.97 -25.82
CA VAL A 295 -18.27 -5.56 -27.00
C VAL A 295 -17.93 -7.06 -27.10
N SER A 296 -16.64 -7.42 -27.10
CA SER A 296 -16.24 -8.82 -27.35
C SER A 296 -14.90 -9.25 -26.72
N PHE A 297 -14.37 -8.50 -25.75
CA PHE A 297 -13.13 -8.90 -25.07
C PHE A 297 -13.41 -9.79 -23.84
N SER A 298 -12.44 -10.64 -23.46
CA SER A 298 -12.52 -11.46 -22.25
C SER A 298 -11.11 -11.88 -21.82
N HIS A 299 -10.72 -11.57 -20.59
CA HIS A 299 -9.45 -12.03 -20.01
C HIS A 299 -9.40 -13.55 -19.90
N THR A 300 -10.51 -14.21 -19.57
CA THR A 300 -10.59 -15.68 -19.51
C THR A 300 -10.20 -16.31 -20.85
N LYS A 301 -10.65 -15.73 -21.98
CA LYS A 301 -10.26 -16.19 -23.33
C LYS A 301 -8.80 -15.89 -23.67
N HIS A 302 -8.17 -14.94 -22.96
CA HIS A 302 -6.78 -14.53 -23.15
C HIS A 302 -5.85 -15.03 -22.02
N GLN A 303 -6.28 -15.96 -21.17
CA GLN A 303 -5.47 -16.44 -20.05
C GLN A 303 -4.18 -17.19 -20.45
N LYS A 304 -4.02 -17.52 -21.73
CA LYS A 304 -2.80 -18.14 -22.30
C LYS A 304 -1.67 -17.12 -22.51
N VAL A 305 -1.94 -15.82 -22.39
CA VAL A 305 -0.92 -14.77 -22.35
C VAL A 305 -0.78 -14.23 -20.94
N THR A 306 0.41 -13.77 -20.61
CA THR A 306 0.70 -13.11 -19.34
C THR A 306 0.20 -11.67 -19.35
N CYS A 307 -0.08 -11.12 -18.17
CA CYS A 307 -0.53 -9.74 -18.06
C CYS A 307 0.44 -8.75 -18.71
N ASN A 308 1.75 -9.01 -18.65
CA ASN A 308 2.79 -8.13 -19.17
C ASN A 308 2.86 -8.10 -20.71
N GLU A 309 2.26 -9.07 -21.39
CA GLU A 309 2.15 -9.05 -22.86
C GLU A 309 1.17 -7.97 -23.35
N CYS A 310 0.20 -7.56 -22.52
CA CYS A 310 -0.75 -6.50 -22.85
C CYS A 310 -0.56 -5.23 -22.00
N HIS A 311 -0.26 -5.39 -20.72
CA HIS A 311 -0.17 -4.33 -19.73
C HIS A 311 1.28 -4.11 -19.32
N GLN A 312 1.82 -2.93 -19.60
CA GLN A 312 3.15 -2.55 -19.16
C GLN A 312 3.07 -1.76 -17.86
N VAL A 313 3.93 -2.12 -16.91
CA VAL A 313 4.09 -1.36 -15.67
C VAL A 313 5.17 -0.30 -15.83
N ARG A 314 4.83 0.95 -15.53
CA ARG A 314 5.66 2.15 -15.66
C ARG A 314 5.93 2.73 -14.29
N ALA A 315 7.17 2.57 -13.82
CA ALA A 315 7.63 3.14 -12.55
C ALA A 315 7.57 4.68 -12.56
N GLY A 316 7.39 5.28 -11.38
CA GLY A 316 7.44 6.73 -11.20
C GLY A 316 6.23 7.52 -11.70
N LEU A 317 5.29 6.88 -12.40
CA LEU A 317 4.02 7.51 -12.77
C LEU A 317 3.04 7.51 -11.60
N ALA A 318 2.09 8.45 -11.61
CA ALA A 318 0.97 8.44 -10.68
C ALA A 318 0.23 7.10 -10.75
N GLN A 319 -0.24 6.58 -9.60
CA GLN A 319 -0.83 5.23 -9.47
C GLN A 319 -1.82 4.85 -10.58
N ARG A 320 -2.68 5.78 -11.02
CA ARG A 320 -3.67 5.56 -12.10
C ARG A 320 -3.08 5.41 -13.51
N ARG A 321 -1.80 5.71 -13.69
CA ARG A 321 -1.05 5.70 -14.95
C ARG A 321 0.11 4.71 -14.94
N GLN A 322 0.31 3.99 -13.83
CA GLN A 322 1.40 3.04 -13.68
C GLN A 322 1.21 1.78 -14.52
N VAL A 323 -0.02 1.43 -14.88
CA VAL A 323 -0.31 0.26 -15.72
C VAL A 323 -0.93 0.77 -17.01
N THR A 324 -0.38 0.38 -18.15
CA THR A 324 -0.95 0.75 -19.45
C THR A 324 -2.23 -0.01 -19.71
N THR A 325 -3.14 0.60 -20.44
CA THR A 325 -4.27 -0.09 -21.04
C THR A 325 -4.02 -0.27 -22.53
N PRO A 326 -4.21 -1.47 -23.11
CA PRO A 326 -4.18 -1.65 -24.55
C PRO A 326 -5.19 -0.74 -25.26
N GLU A 327 -4.90 -0.38 -26.50
CA GLU A 327 -5.87 0.26 -27.37
C GLU A 327 -6.95 -0.77 -27.76
N PRO A 328 -8.24 -0.42 -27.68
CA PRO A 328 -9.34 -1.29 -28.07
C PRO A 328 -9.51 -1.33 -29.61
N LEU A 329 -8.40 -1.39 -30.35
CA LEU A 329 -8.34 -1.28 -31.79
C LEU A 329 -7.67 -2.50 -32.39
N ASN A 330 -8.36 -3.14 -33.32
CA ASN A 330 -7.75 -4.14 -34.19
C ASN A 330 -7.26 -3.51 -35.51
N HIS A 331 -7.85 -2.42 -35.96
CA HIS A 331 -7.43 -1.71 -37.17
C HIS A 331 -7.07 -0.29 -36.80
N HIS A 332 -6.10 0.29 -37.51
CA HIS A 332 -5.63 1.66 -37.29
C HIS A 332 -5.14 1.93 -35.86
N ALA A 333 -4.73 0.89 -35.13
CA ALA A 333 -4.07 1.05 -33.84
C ALA A 333 -2.79 1.87 -34.02
N THR A 334 -2.47 2.71 -33.03
CA THR A 334 -1.22 3.45 -33.09
C THR A 334 -0.06 2.49 -32.90
N SER A 335 1.06 2.69 -33.61
CA SER A 335 2.24 1.83 -33.49
C SER A 335 2.93 1.90 -32.12
N ARG A 336 2.44 2.75 -31.21
CA ARG A 336 3.07 3.05 -29.92
C ARG A 336 2.43 2.33 -28.74
N ALA A 337 1.25 1.72 -28.91
CA ALA A 337 0.54 1.02 -27.85
C ALA A 337 0.25 -0.43 -28.22
N GLN A 338 0.20 -1.31 -27.22
CA GLN A 338 -0.34 -2.66 -27.40
C GLN A 338 -1.81 -2.54 -27.79
N SER A 339 -2.25 -3.36 -28.73
CA SER A 339 -3.63 -3.37 -29.23
C SER A 339 -4.04 -4.79 -29.61
N CYS A 340 -5.28 -4.97 -30.07
CA CYS A 340 -5.73 -6.26 -30.57
C CYS A 340 -4.83 -6.74 -31.73
N MET A 341 -4.44 -5.81 -32.62
CA MET A 341 -3.59 -6.07 -33.79
C MET A 341 -2.18 -6.54 -33.42
N SER A 342 -1.71 -6.30 -32.19
CA SER A 342 -0.40 -6.80 -31.76
C SER A 342 -0.31 -8.33 -31.76
N CYS A 343 -1.45 -9.02 -31.79
CA CYS A 343 -1.54 -10.47 -31.92
C CYS A 343 -2.53 -10.91 -33.02
N HIS A 344 -3.61 -10.17 -33.24
CA HIS A 344 -4.63 -10.45 -34.25
C HIS A 344 -4.25 -9.87 -35.63
N ASP A 345 -3.05 -10.19 -36.09
CA ASP A 345 -2.43 -9.70 -37.34
C ASP A 345 -2.45 -10.70 -38.49
N GLY A 346 -3.07 -11.87 -38.29
CA GLY A 346 -3.05 -12.98 -39.24
C GLY A 346 -1.76 -13.81 -39.20
N LYS A 347 -0.77 -13.43 -38.39
CA LYS A 347 0.49 -14.17 -38.22
C LYS A 347 0.53 -14.93 -36.90
N ARG A 348 0.19 -14.26 -35.78
CA ARG A 348 0.21 -14.89 -34.45
C ARG A 348 -1.14 -15.56 -34.13
N VAL A 349 -2.23 -14.88 -34.44
CA VAL A 349 -3.61 -15.36 -34.28
C VAL A 349 -4.41 -14.92 -35.50
N PHE A 350 -5.72 -15.23 -35.54
CA PHE A 350 -6.60 -14.76 -36.62
C PHE A 350 -6.52 -13.24 -36.81
N GLY A 351 -6.60 -12.78 -38.05
CA GLY A 351 -6.47 -11.37 -38.44
C GLY A 351 -6.29 -11.23 -39.95
N GLY A 352 -5.92 -10.03 -40.41
CA GLY A 352 -5.74 -9.72 -41.84
C GLY A 352 -7.03 -9.30 -42.55
N GLU A 353 -7.08 -9.51 -43.86
CA GLU A 353 -8.18 -9.13 -44.77
C GLU A 353 -9.38 -10.10 -44.72
N ASP A 354 -9.34 -11.15 -43.89
CA ASP A 354 -10.43 -12.11 -43.75
C ASP A 354 -11.58 -11.52 -42.93
N PHE A 355 -12.56 -10.97 -43.66
CA PHE A 355 -13.77 -10.38 -43.09
C PHE A 355 -14.59 -11.37 -42.23
N THR A 356 -14.46 -12.69 -42.41
CA THR A 356 -15.18 -13.65 -41.56
C THR A 356 -14.72 -13.61 -40.10
N ALA A 357 -13.47 -13.20 -39.85
CA ALA A 357 -12.92 -13.04 -38.51
C ALA A 357 -13.46 -11.81 -37.77
N CYS A 358 -13.98 -10.80 -38.48
CA CYS A 358 -14.48 -9.57 -37.87
C CYS A 358 -15.65 -9.81 -36.90
N LYS A 359 -16.52 -10.80 -37.20
CA LYS A 359 -17.65 -11.22 -36.33
C LYS A 359 -17.21 -11.76 -34.97
N ARG A 360 -15.93 -12.09 -34.79
CA ARG A 360 -15.39 -12.55 -33.49
C ARG A 360 -15.26 -11.42 -32.48
N CYS A 361 -15.12 -10.19 -32.96
CA CYS A 361 -14.93 -9.00 -32.13
C CYS A 361 -16.08 -7.98 -32.30
N HIS A 362 -16.70 -7.93 -33.47
CA HIS A 362 -17.83 -7.07 -33.75
C HIS A 362 -19.13 -7.86 -33.68
N THR A 363 -20.04 -7.40 -32.81
CA THR A 363 -21.34 -8.03 -32.57
C THR A 363 -22.44 -6.98 -32.53
N GLY A 364 -23.66 -7.39 -32.84
CA GLY A 364 -24.84 -6.53 -32.79
C GLY A 364 -25.36 -6.15 -34.17
N THR A 365 -26.62 -5.69 -34.21
CA THR A 365 -27.35 -5.38 -35.45
C THR A 365 -26.87 -4.10 -36.15
N THR A 366 -26.06 -3.28 -35.47
CA THR A 366 -25.50 -2.05 -36.03
C THR A 366 -24.21 -2.26 -36.81
N TRP A 367 -23.58 -3.43 -36.69
CA TRP A 367 -22.35 -3.73 -37.42
C TRP A 367 -22.64 -4.30 -38.82
N HIS A 368 -22.04 -3.69 -39.83
CA HIS A 368 -22.10 -4.05 -41.25
C HIS A 368 -20.71 -3.83 -41.87
N PHE A 369 -20.44 -4.48 -43.01
CA PHE A 369 -19.20 -4.32 -43.77
C PHE A 369 -19.26 -3.12 -44.70
#